data_AF-A0A518AN69-F1
#
_entry.id   AF-A0A518AN69-F1
#
_cell.length_a   1.000
_cell.length_b   1.000
_cell.length_c   1.000
_cell.angle_alpha   90.00
_cell.angle_beta   90.00
_cell.angle_gamma   90.00
#
_symmetry.space_group_name_H-M   'P 1'
#
loop_
_entity.id
_entity.type
_entity.pdbx_description
1 polymer ?
#
loop_
_entity_poly.entity_id
_entity_poly.type
_entity_poly.pdbx_seq_one_letter_code
_entity_poly.pdbx_strand_id
1 'polypeptide(L)' 'MNINYQSVDVPKEPRLLSLGRCCRLLDLDTDGFRILAHLAAVEPALELDEVRYFTPSDLAVLEALRASQDGTGAPGG' A
#
# COMPACT_ATOMS: atom_id res chain seq x y z
N MET A 1 -1.55 -40.56 24.62
CA MET A 1 -0.61 -39.79 23.78
C MET A 1 -1.33 -38.51 23.36
N ASN A 2 -1.02 -37.37 23.99
CA ASN A 2 -1.56 -36.06 23.59
C ASN A 2 -0.56 -35.41 22.63
N ILE A 3 -1.02 -35.06 21.43
CA ILE A 3 -0.21 -34.38 20.43
C ILE A 3 -0.40 -32.87 20.68
N ASN A 4 0.66 -32.20 21.16
CA ASN A 4 0.72 -30.74 21.24
C ASN A 4 0.79 -30.17 19.82
N TYR A 5 -0.26 -29.48 19.38
CA TYR A 5 -0.17 -28.57 18.25
C TYR A 5 0.58 -27.32 18.72
N GLN A 6 1.91 -27.35 18.63
CA GLN A 6 2.70 -26.12 18.70
C GLN A 6 2.30 -25.26 17.50
N SER A 7 1.63 -24.15 17.80
CA SER A 7 1.44 -23.04 16.87
C SER A 7 2.80 -22.64 16.33
N VAL A 8 3.08 -23.02 15.09
CA VAL A 8 4.18 -22.45 14.34
C VAL A 8 3.84 -20.97 14.15
N ASP A 9 4.60 -20.11 14.82
CA ASP A 9 4.60 -18.67 14.58
C ASP A 9 5.16 -18.48 13.17
N VAL A 10 4.29 -18.63 12.16
CA VAL A 10 4.64 -18.33 10.77
C VAL A 10 4.88 -16.83 10.77
N PRO A 11 6.13 -16.35 10.58
CA PRO A 11 6.34 -14.93 10.34
C PRO A 11 5.47 -14.60 9.14
N LYS A 12 4.41 -13.81 9.36
CA LYS A 12 3.51 -13.37 8.30
C LYS A 12 4.38 -12.57 7.35
N GLU A 13 4.90 -13.21 6.32
CA GLU A 13 5.65 -12.52 5.28
C GLU A 13 4.83 -11.31 4.85
N PRO A 14 5.46 -10.13 4.71
CA PRO A 14 4.75 -8.94 4.30
C PRO A 14 4.10 -9.25 2.96
N ARG A 15 2.76 -9.33 2.96
CA ARG A 15 1.99 -9.60 1.74
C ARG A 15 2.19 -8.42 0.81
N LEU A 16 3.11 -8.59 -0.14
CA LEU A 16 3.36 -7.62 -1.18
C LEU A 16 2.12 -7.47 -2.07
N LEU A 17 1.82 -6.23 -2.44
CA LEU A 17 0.69 -5.86 -3.26
C LEU A 17 1.22 -5.34 -4.59
N SER A 18 0.77 -5.92 -5.70
CA SER A 18 1.14 -5.38 -7.01
C SER A 18 0.57 -3.98 -7.21
N LEU A 19 1.21 -3.17 -8.06
CA LEU A 19 0.75 -1.83 -8.44
C LEU A 19 -0.74 -1.80 -8.78
N GLY A 20 -1.21 -2.74 -9.60
CA GLY A 20 -2.62 -2.83 -9.98
C GLY A 20 -3.55 -3.11 -8.81
N ARG A 21 -3.10 -3.88 -7.80
CA ARG A 21 -3.87 -4.11 -6.57
C ARG A 21 -3.89 -2.85 -5.69
N CYS A 22 -2.77 -2.15 -5.55
CA CYS A 22 -2.72 -0.88 -4.83
C CYS A 22 -3.64 0.17 -5.45
N CYS A 23 -3.62 0.29 -6.79
CA CYS A 23 -4.51 1.18 -7.53
C CYS A 23 -5.99 0.92 -7.22
N ARG A 24 -6.42 -0.35 -7.25
CA ARG A 24 -7.81 -0.72 -6.92
C ARG A 24 -8.17 -0.44 -5.45
N LEU A 25 -7.24 -0.66 -4.52
CA LEU A 25 -7.50 -0.44 -3.10
C LEU A 25 -7.60 1.06 -2.75
N LEU A 26 -6.82 1.89 -3.43
CA LEU A 26 -6.85 3.34 -3.25
C LEU A 26 -7.87 4.04 -4.16
N ASP A 27 -8.60 3.31 -5.02
CA ASP A 27 -9.48 3.89 -6.03
C ASP A 27 -8.77 4.97 -6.87
N LEU A 28 -7.58 4.61 -7.36
CA LEU A 28 -6.73 5.47 -8.21
C LEU A 28 -6.40 4.74 -9.51
N ASP A 29 -6.17 5.52 -10.56
CA ASP A 29 -5.48 5.02 -11.75
C ASP A 29 -3.96 4.95 -11.52
N THR A 30 -3.24 4.44 -12.52
CA THR A 30 -1.79 4.23 -12.41
C THR A 30 -1.02 5.54 -12.29
N ASP A 31 -1.45 6.61 -12.96
CA ASP A 31 -0.77 7.89 -12.92
C ASP A 31 -1.03 8.63 -11.61
N GLY A 32 -2.26 8.60 -11.10
CA GLY A 32 -2.59 9.10 -9.77
C GLY A 32 -1.82 8.38 -8.67
N PHE A 33 -1.69 7.05 -8.76
CA PHE A 33 -0.84 6.30 -7.85
C PHE A 33 0.64 6.74 -7.92
N ARG A 34 1.18 6.91 -9.14
CA ARG A 34 2.58 7.34 -9.33
C ARG A 34 2.85 8.73 -8.76
N ILE A 35 1.93 9.67 -8.95
CA ILE A 35 2.04 11.01 -8.36
C ILE A 35 2.06 10.92 -6.84
N LEU A 36 1.12 10.17 -6.26
CA LEU A 36 1.01 10.03 -4.81
C LEU A 36 2.25 9.33 -4.23
N ALA A 37 2.74 8.28 -4.88
CA ALA A 37 3.96 7.58 -4.50
C ALA A 37 5.19 8.49 -4.56
N HIS A 38 5.31 9.31 -5.60
CA HIS A 38 6.39 10.29 -5.73
C HIS A 38 6.32 11.34 -4.61
N LEU A 39 5.14 11.90 -4.33
CA LEU A 39 4.93 12.88 -3.26
C LEU A 39 5.25 12.30 -1.87
N ALA A 40 4.94 11.02 -1.65
CA ALA A 40 5.22 10.31 -0.41
C ALA A 40 6.67 9.78 -0.31
N ALA A 41 7.49 9.95 -1.35
CA ALA A 41 8.80 9.31 -1.48
C ALA A 41 8.76 7.79 -1.25
N VAL A 42 7.69 7.14 -1.74
CA VAL A 42 7.48 5.69 -1.66
C VAL A 42 8.00 5.02 -2.93
N GLU A 43 8.93 4.09 -2.75
CA GLU A 43 9.50 3.25 -3.81
C GLU A 43 8.91 1.83 -3.75
N PRO A 44 8.87 1.07 -4.86
CA PRO A 44 8.45 -0.32 -4.81
C PRO A 44 9.42 -1.17 -3.99
N ALA A 45 8.87 -2.02 -3.13
CA ALA A 45 9.65 -2.96 -2.33
C ALA A 45 10.24 -4.11 -3.18
N LEU A 46 9.63 -4.41 -4.32
CA LEU A 46 10.08 -5.42 -5.27
C LEU A 46 9.62 -5.07 -6.69
N GLU A 47 10.47 -5.33 -7.68
CA GLU A 47 10.10 -5.29 -9.10
C GLU A 47 10.39 -6.67 -9.71
N LEU A 48 9.37 -7.30 -10.30
CA LEU A 48 9.46 -8.62 -10.94
C LEU A 48 8.71 -8.55 -12.28
N ASP A 49 9.38 -8.91 -13.38
CA ASP A 49 8.77 -8.92 -14.73
C ASP A 49 8.01 -7.62 -15.06
N GLU A 50 8.63 -6.47 -14.78
CA GLU A 50 8.06 -5.11 -14.97
C GLU A 50 6.86 -4.79 -14.05
N VAL A 51 6.46 -5.73 -13.18
CA VAL A 51 5.43 -5.51 -12.16
C VAL A 51 6.09 -5.01 -10.88
N ARG A 52 5.65 -3.82 -10.45
CA ARG A 52 6.06 -3.22 -9.18
C ARG A 52 5.17 -3.69 -8.05
N TYR A 53 5.77 -3.98 -6.91
CA TYR A 53 5.11 -4.44 -5.70
C TYR A 53 5.44 -3.53 -4.53
N PHE A 54 4.44 -3.30 -3.68
CA PHE A 54 4.49 -2.40 -2.53
C PHE A 54 4.08 -3.15 -1.27
N THR A 55 4.53 -2.69 -0.12
CA THR A 55 4.11 -3.24 1.17
C THR A 55 2.76 -2.65 1.59
N PRO A 56 2.03 -3.31 2.51
CA PRO A 56 0.84 -2.73 3.12
C PRO A 56 1.13 -1.41 3.87
N SER A 57 2.34 -1.25 4.43
CA SER A 57 2.76 -0.03 5.10
C SER A 57 2.89 1.14 4.13
N ASP A 58 3.43 0.89 2.94
CA ASP A 58 3.50 1.89 1.86
C ASP A 58 2.09 2.37 1.49
N LEU A 59 1.16 1.43 1.37
CA LEU A 59 -0.23 1.74 1.04
C LEU A 59 -0.89 2.64 2.11
N ALA A 60 -0.63 2.38 3.39
CA ALA A 60 -1.14 3.20 4.49
C ALA A 60 -0.57 4.62 4.47
N VAL A 61 0.71 4.79 4.10
CA VAL A 61 1.32 6.12 3.93
C VAL A 61 0.64 6.89 2.79
N LEU A 62 0.39 6.22 1.66
CA LEU A 62 -0.28 6.83 0.51
C LEU A 62 -1.73 7.21 0.83
N GLU A 63 -2.47 6.33 1.52
CA GLU A 63 -3.84 6.60 1.96
C GLU A 63 -3.90 7.81 2.89
N ALA A 64 -2.99 7.91 3.88
CA ALA A 64 -2.90 9.05 4.78
C ALA A 64 -2.58 10.35 4.04
N LEU A 65 -1.65 10.31 3.08
CA LEU A 65 -1.30 11.47 2.27
C LEU A 65 -2.49 11.95 1.43
N ARG A 66 -3.21 11.03 0.77
CA ARG A 66 -4.42 11.36 0.00
C ARG A 66 -5.47 12.02 0.89
N ALA A 67 -5.77 11.41 2.04
CA ALA A 67 -6.75 11.96 2.98
C ALA A 67 -6.37 13.36 3.47
N SER A 68 -5.08 13.66 3.62
CA SER A 68 -4.60 15.01 3.98
C SER A 68 -4.79 16.04 2.86
N GLN A 69 -4.83 15.61 1.59
CA GLN A 69 -5.09 16.50 0.45
C GLN A 69 -6.59 16.75 0.26
N ASP A 70 -7.42 15.73 0.43
CA ASP A 70 -8.89 15.85 0.41
C ASP A 70 -9.43 16.76 1.53
N GLY A 71 -8.69 16.87 2.65
CA GLY A 71 -8.99 17.75 3.77
C GLY A 71 -8.81 19.26 3.53
N THR A 72 -8.33 19.69 2.34
CA THR A 72 -8.32 21.11 1.96
C THR A 72 -9.69 21.54 1.43
N GLY A 73 -10.73 21.30 2.22
CA GLY A 73 -12.02 21.97 2.08
C GLY A 73 -11.87 23.40 2.60
N ALA A 74 -11.55 24.34 1.72
CA ALA A 74 -11.73 25.75 2.04
C ALA A 74 -13.22 25.98 2.37
N PRO A 75 -13.59 26.57 3.54
CA PRO A 75 -14.90 27.17 3.68
C PRO A 75 -14.92 28.42 2.79
N GLY A 76 -15.36 28.25 1.55
CA GLY A 76 -15.73 29.33 0.64
C GLY A 76 -17.25 29.42 0.56
N GLY A 77 -17.84 30.32 1.34
CA GLY A 77 -19.28 30.60 1.36
C GLY A 77 -19.63 31.56 2.48
#